data_AF-A0A3C0VPE1-F1
#
_entry.id   AF-A0A3C0VPE1-F1
#
_cell.length_a   1.000
_cell.length_b   1.000
_cell.length_c   1.000
_cell.angle_alpha   90.00
_cell.angle_beta   90.00
_cell.angle_gamma   90.00
#
_symmetry.space_group_name_H-M   'P 1'
#
loop_
_entity.id
_entity.type
_entity.pdbx_description
1 polymer ?
#
loop_
_entity_poly.entity_id
_entity_poly.type
_entity_poly.pdbx_seq_one_letter_code
_entity_poly.pdbx_strand_id
1 'polypeptide(L)' 'MSGKVNRRKLLVGAGSAGLVASSGVAPAYAQNKRRLKMVTTWPKNFPGVGTAAESVAKRVEAMSEGELKIKVFAAG' A
#
# COMPACT_ATOMS: atom_id res chain seq x y z
N MET A 1 -31.03 7.65 31.27
CA MET A 1 -31.20 6.57 30.28
C MET A 1 -30.02 6.58 29.32
N SER A 2 -29.25 5.49 29.19
CA SER A 2 -28.15 5.39 28.21
C SER A 2 -28.33 4.12 27.37
N GLY A 3 -28.78 4.31 26.12
CA GLY A 3 -29.04 3.24 25.17
C GLY A 3 -27.75 2.73 24.53
N LYS A 4 -27.34 1.50 24.88
CA LYS A 4 -26.20 0.83 24.24
C LYS A 4 -26.58 0.40 22.82
N VAL A 5 -25.92 0.98 21.82
CA VAL A 5 -26.06 0.54 20.42
C VAL A 5 -25.49 -0.88 20.28
N ASN A 6 -26.38 -1.83 19.98
CA ASN A 6 -26.03 -3.23 19.77
C ASN A 6 -25.51 -3.44 18.35
N ARG A 7 -24.18 -3.37 18.22
CA ARG A 7 -23.38 -3.58 16.99
C ARG A 7 -23.74 -4.87 16.23
N ARG A 8 -24.17 -5.91 16.95
CA ARG A 8 -24.61 -7.19 16.37
C ARG A 8 -25.93 -7.07 15.59
N LYS A 9 -26.82 -6.16 15.98
CA LYS A 9 -28.11 -5.96 15.28
C LYS A 9 -27.92 -5.24 13.94
N LEU A 10 -26.85 -4.46 13.79
CA LEU A 10 -26.49 -3.79 12.53
C LEU A 10 -25.93 -4.78 11.48
N LEU A 11 -25.23 -5.82 11.91
CA LEU A 11 -24.74 -6.88 11.02
C LEU A 11 -25.85 -7.86 10.60
N VAL A 12 -26.81 -8.13 11.47
CA VAL A 12 -27.94 -9.03 11.16
C VAL A 12 -29.04 -8.31 10.36
N GLY A 13 -29.23 -6.99 10.56
CA GLY A 13 -30.18 -6.18 9.80
C GLY A 13 -29.74 -5.86 8.36
N ALA A 14 -28.47 -6.06 8.03
CA ALA A 14 -27.92 -5.85 6.68
C ALA A 14 -27.97 -7.11 5.78
N GLY A 15 -28.62 -8.19 6.24
CA GLY A 15 -28.60 -9.49 5.57
C GLY A 15 -29.78 -9.80 4.63
N SER A 16 -30.81 -8.95 4.53
CA SER A 16 -32.05 -9.33 3.81
C SER A 16 -32.69 -8.27 2.92
N ALA A 17 -31.96 -7.23 2.51
CA ALA A 17 -32.43 -6.32 1.46
C ALA A 17 -31.25 -5.76 0.65
N GLY A 18 -31.04 -6.32 -0.54
CA GLY A 18 -30.18 -5.71 -1.56
C GLY A 18 -28.96 -6.53 -1.96
N LEU A 19 -29.18 -7.63 -2.69
CA LEU A 19 -28.19 -8.15 -3.64
C LEU A 19 -28.26 -7.33 -4.94
N VAL A 20 -27.94 -6.02 -4.91
CA VAL A 20 -27.62 -5.28 -6.14
C VAL A 20 -26.66 -4.13 -5.79
N ALA A 21 -25.54 -4.09 -6.51
CA ALA A 21 -24.48 -3.06 -6.47
C ALA A 21 -23.46 -3.16 -5.31
N SER A 22 -22.79 -4.30 -5.19
CA SER A 22 -21.37 -4.32 -4.85
C SER A 22 -20.54 -3.77 -6.04
N SER A 23 -20.84 -2.55 -6.47
CA SER A 23 -19.95 -1.79 -7.35
C SER A 23 -18.73 -1.39 -6.53
N GLY A 24 -17.70 -2.24 -6.57
CA GLY A 24 -16.32 -1.79 -6.63
C GLY A 24 -15.72 -1.11 -5.41
N VAL A 25 -16.26 -1.29 -4.20
CA VAL A 25 -15.50 -0.93 -2.98
C VAL A 25 -14.67 -2.13 -2.54
N ALA A 26 -13.73 -2.55 -3.40
CA ALA A 26 -12.54 -3.18 -2.86
C ALA A 26 -12.02 -2.20 -1.80
N PRO A 27 -11.77 -2.64 -0.55
CA PRO A 27 -11.39 -1.72 0.51
C PRO A 27 -10.18 -0.91 0.01
N ALA A 28 -10.10 0.38 0.30
CA ALA A 28 -8.92 1.18 -0.04
C ALA A 28 -7.61 0.59 0.54
N TYR A 29 -7.74 -0.37 1.46
CA TYR A 29 -6.70 -1.26 1.98
C TYR A 29 -6.17 -2.33 1.00
N ALA A 30 -6.95 -2.75 0.00
CA ALA A 30 -6.55 -3.75 -1.00
C ALA A 30 -5.47 -3.22 -1.96
N GLN A 31 -5.30 -1.90 -2.04
CA GLN A 31 -4.30 -1.31 -2.92
C GLN A 31 -2.89 -1.25 -2.29
N ASN A 32 -2.73 -1.60 -1.00
CA ASN A 32 -1.49 -1.72 -0.22
C ASN A 32 -0.31 -0.82 -0.67
N LYS A 33 -0.59 0.44 -1.07
CA LYS A 33 0.40 1.30 -1.71
C LYS A 33 1.39 1.79 -0.66
N ARG A 34 2.60 1.24 -0.66
CA ARG A 34 3.65 1.58 0.32
C ARG A 34 4.73 2.41 -0.33
N ARG A 35 5.11 3.49 0.34
CA ARG A 35 6.26 4.32 -0.04
C ARG A 35 7.39 4.07 0.95
N LEU A 36 8.44 3.42 0.48
CA LEU A 36 9.62 3.11 1.28
C LEU A 36 10.76 4.08 0.94
N LYS A 37 11.59 4.37 1.94
CA LYS A 37 12.82 5.15 1.79
C LYS A 37 13.99 4.20 1.98
N MET A 38 14.85 4.09 0.97
CA MET A 38 16.06 3.28 1.01
C MET A 38 17.24 4.23 1.18
N VAL A 39 17.92 4.16 2.32
CA VAL A 39 19.15 4.93 2.56
C VAL A 39 20.33 4.03 2.22
N THR A 40 21.19 4.49 1.32
CA THR A 40 22.39 3.76 0.92
C THR A 40 23.64 4.43 1.46
N THR A 41 24.67 3.65 1.81
CA THR A 41 25.97 4.16 2.29
C THR A 41 26.86 4.71 1.17
N TRP A 42 26.43 4.59 -0.09
CA TRP A 42 27.19 5.01 -1.27
C TRP A 42 26.73 6.39 -1.76
N PRO A 43 27.64 7.22 -2.29
CA PRO A 43 27.28 8.51 -2.87
C PRO A 43 26.46 8.36 -4.16
N LYS A 44 25.80 9.44 -4.58
CA LYS A 44 24.97 9.47 -5.79
C LYS A 44 25.81 9.13 -7.03
N ASN A 45 25.29 8.30 -7.93
CA ASN A 45 25.98 7.82 -9.15
C ASN A 45 27.27 7.02 -8.91
N PHE A 46 27.47 6.38 -7.76
CA PHE A 46 28.60 5.46 -7.60
C PHE A 46 28.45 4.26 -8.56
N PRO A 47 29.41 4.05 -9.48
CA PRO A 47 29.31 3.00 -10.49
C PRO A 47 29.29 1.62 -9.82
N GLY A 48 28.33 0.79 -10.22
CA GLY A 48 28.11 -0.52 -9.61
C GLY A 48 27.09 -0.44 -8.48
N VAL A 49 27.52 -0.14 -7.26
CA VAL A 49 26.66 -0.29 -6.06
C VAL A 49 25.58 0.79 -5.91
N GLY A 50 25.84 2.05 -6.32
CA GLY A 50 24.82 3.11 -6.32
C GLY A 50 23.78 2.88 -7.41
N THR A 51 24.23 2.51 -8.61
CA THR A 51 23.36 2.17 -9.74
C THR A 51 22.56 0.88 -9.52
N ALA A 52 23.10 -0.08 -8.76
CA ALA A 52 22.39 -1.30 -8.39
C ALA A 52 21.21 -1.01 -7.45
N ALA A 53 21.36 -0.10 -6.49
CA ALA A 53 20.26 0.30 -5.60
C ALA A 53 19.08 0.90 -6.38
N GLU A 54 19.36 1.77 -7.36
CA GLU A 54 18.34 2.30 -8.26
C GLU A 54 17.68 1.22 -9.13
N SER A 55 18.49 0.27 -9.62
CA SER A 55 18.00 -0.85 -10.42
C SER A 55 17.08 -1.77 -9.61
N VAL A 56 17.40 -2.02 -8.34
CA VAL A 56 16.54 -2.79 -7.42
C VAL A 56 15.23 -2.05 -7.17
N ALA A 57 15.29 -0.74 -6.88
CA ALA A 57 14.08 0.07 -6.68
C ALA A 57 13.13 0.02 -7.89
N LYS A 58 13.67 0.14 -9.11
CA LYS A 58 12.89 0.03 -10.35
C LYS A 58 12.28 -1.36 -10.56
N ARG A 59 13.05 -2.43 -10.28
CA ARG A 59 12.55 -3.81 -10.41
C ARG A 59 11.41 -4.07 -9.44
N VAL A 60 11.53 -3.59 -8.20
CA VAL A 60 10.47 -3.73 -7.20
C VAL A 60 9.22 -2.95 -7.61
N GLU A 61 9.37 -1.73 -8.12
CA GLU A 61 8.23 -0.95 -8.63
C GLU A 61 7.53 -1.67 -9.79
N ALA A 62 8.29 -2.29 -10.70
CA ALA A 62 7.75 -3.06 -11.81
C ALA A 62 7.06 -4.36 -11.36
N MET A 63 7.67 -5.11 -10.44
CA MET A 63 7.10 -6.37 -9.92
C MET A 63 5.87 -6.15 -9.05
N SER A 64 5.77 -5.00 -8.40
CA SER A 64 4.63 -4.64 -7.54
C SER A 64 3.56 -3.83 -8.29
N GLU A 65 3.64 -3.69 -9.63
CA GLU A 65 2.68 -2.91 -10.43
C GLU A 65 2.43 -1.49 -9.86
N GLY A 66 3.47 -0.87 -9.27
CA GLY A 66 3.39 0.44 -8.63
C GLY A 66 2.77 0.48 -7.23
N GLU A 67 2.40 -0.66 -6.65
CA GLU A 67 1.99 -0.75 -5.24
C GLU A 67 3.14 -0.40 -4.28
N LEU A 68 4.36 -0.83 -4.60
CA LEU A 68 5.53 -0.54 -3.78
C LEU A 68 6.46 0.45 -4.48
N LYS A 69 6.58 1.66 -3.93
CA LYS A 69 7.47 2.72 -4.46
C LYS A 69 8.64 2.94 -3.52
N ILE A 70 9.85 2.71 -4.01
CA ILE A 70 11.08 2.90 -3.24
C ILE A 70 11.77 4.18 -3.71
N LYS A 71 12.00 5.12 -2.79
CA LYS A 71 12.84 6.30 -3.04
C LYS A 71 14.23 6.05 -2.46
N VAL A 72 15.24 6.02 -3.33
CA VAL A 72 16.65 5.84 -2.95
C VAL A 72 17.24 7.19 -2.55
N PHE A 73 17.89 7.23 -1.38
CA PHE A 73 18.65 8.34 -0.86
C PHE A 73 20.11 7.91 -0.80
N ALA A 74 20.95 8.59 -1.57
CA ALA A 74 22.39 8.42 -1.52
C ALA A 74 22.96 8.89 -0.17
N ALA A 75 24.15 8.41 0.19
CA ALA A 75 24.91 8.97 1.30
C ALA A 75 25.38 10.38 0.90
N GLY A 76 24.92 11.40 1.62
CA GLY A 76 25.20 12.81 1.37
C GLY A 76 23.96 13.68 1.48
#